data_AF-K1YR97-F1
#
_entry.id   AF-K1YR97-F1
#
_cell.length_a   1.000
_cell.length_b   1.000
_cell.length_c   1.000
_cell.angle_alpha   90.00
_cell.angle_beta   90.00
_cell.angle_gamma   90.00
#
_symmetry.space_group_name_H-M   'P 1'
#
loop_
_entity.id
_entity.type
_entity.pdbx_description
1 polymer ?
#
loop_
_entity_poly.entity_id
_entity_poly.type
_entity_poly.pdbx_seq_one_letter_code
_entity_poly.pdbx_strand_id
1 'polypeptide(L)' 'MFIKVMFIILSIFIGWQLFVYLRTHPEAFSKDNLNRSFFTLGILAILLIGFIAVLVLLVKK' A
#
# COMPACT_ATOMS: atom_id res chain seq x y z
N MET A 1 -21.25 -19.60 3.55
CA MET A 1 -20.70 -20.16 2.28
C MET A 1 -20.64 -19.09 1.18
N PHE A 2 -21.71 -18.33 0.96
CA PHE A 2 -21.81 -17.25 -0.04
C PHE A 2 -20.69 -16.17 0.02
N ILE A 3 -20.41 -15.62 1.20
CA ILE A 3 -19.38 -14.58 1.39
C ILE A 3 -17.99 -15.05 0.93
N LYS A 4 -17.62 -16.32 1.18
CA LYS A 4 -16.34 -16.89 0.77
C LYS A 4 -16.21 -16.92 -0.76
N VAL A 5 -17.29 -17.25 -1.46
CA VAL A 5 -17.33 -17.26 -2.93
C VAL A 5 -17.21 -15.84 -3.49
N MET A 6 -17.88 -14.86 -2.87
CA MET A 6 -17.72 -13.44 -3.26
C MET A 6 -16.27 -12.96 -3.11
N PHE A 7 -15.59 -13.32 -2.02
CA PHE A 7 -14.19 -12.93 -1.84
C PHE A 7 -13.27 -13.56 -2.90
N ILE A 8 -13.52 -14.81 -3.29
CA ILE A 8 -12.74 -15.47 -4.36
C ILE A 8 -12.95 -14.74 -5.70
N ILE A 9 -14.20 -14.46 -6.07
CA ILE A 9 -14.52 -13.73 -7.30
C ILE A 9 -13.88 -12.34 -7.29
N LEU A 10 -13.98 -11.63 -6.17
CA LEU A 10 -13.39 -10.31 -6.00
C LEU A 10 -11.86 -10.35 -6.13
N SER A 11 -11.21 -11.36 -5.54
CA SER A 11 -9.75 -11.51 -5.60
C SER A 11 -9.28 -11.76 -7.04
N ILE A 12 -10.00 -12.60 -7.80
CA ILE A 12 -9.72 -12.85 -9.22
C ILE A 12 -9.92 -11.57 -10.04
N PHE A 13 -11.00 -10.83 -9.78
CA PHE A 13 -11.28 -9.58 -10.48
C PHE A 13 -10.21 -8.51 -10.23
N ILE A 14 -9.78 -8.35 -8.98
CA ILE A 14 -8.69 -7.42 -8.62
C ILE A 14 -7.39 -7.85 -9.30
N GLY A 15 -7.06 -9.15 -9.28
CA GLY A 15 -5.87 -9.67 -9.96
C GLY A 15 -5.87 -9.40 -11.46
N TRP A 16 -7.02 -9.59 -12.12
CA TRP A 16 -7.18 -9.29 -13.55
C TRP A 16 -7.02 -7.80 -13.85
N GLN A 17 -7.67 -6.94 -13.07
CA GLN A 17 -7.54 -5.48 -13.20
C GLN A 17 -6.10 -5.03 -13.04
N LEU A 18 -5.40 -5.58 -12.04
CA LEU A 18 -3.99 -5.29 -11.84
C LEU A 18 -3.17 -5.72 -13.06
N PHE A 19 -3.37 -6.94 -13.58
CA PHE A 19 -2.67 -7.41 -14.78
C PHE A 19 -2.88 -6.47 -15.99
N VAL A 20 -4.11 -6.04 -16.24
CA VAL A 20 -4.42 -5.10 -17.34
C VAL A 20 -3.78 -3.74 -17.10
N TYR A 21 -3.84 -3.22 -15.88
CA TYR A 21 -3.23 -1.95 -15.51
C TYR A 21 -1.71 -1.95 -15.70
N LEU A 22 -1.03 -3.02 -15.27
CA LEU A 22 0.42 -3.15 -15.42
C LEU A 22 0.86 -3.31 -16.86
N ARG A 23 0.05 -3.99 -17.67
CA ARG A 23 0.31 -4.14 -19.11
C ARG A 23 0.13 -2.82 -19.86
N THR A 24 -0.82 -1.98 -19.43
CA THR A 24 -1.07 -0.66 -20.05
C THR A 24 -0.10 0.41 -19.55
N HIS A 25 0.43 0.27 -18.33
CA HIS A 25 1.34 1.22 -17.69
C HIS A 25 2.61 0.52 -17.17
N PRO A 26 3.48 0.00 -18.05
CA PRO A 26 4.70 -0.70 -17.62
C PRO A 26 5.65 0.20 -16.83
N GLU A 27 5.59 1.51 -17.05
CA GLU A 27 6.39 2.50 -16.32
C GLU A 27 5.95 2.68 -14.85
N ALA A 28 4.75 2.23 -14.46
CA ALA A 28 4.29 2.31 -13.08
C ALA A 28 5.19 1.52 -12.11
N PHE A 29 5.84 0.46 -12.60
CA PHE A 29 6.84 -0.31 -11.86
C PHE A 29 8.27 -0.05 -12.33
N SER A 30 8.52 1.10 -12.98
CA SER A 30 9.90 1.51 -13.27
C SER A 30 10.68 1.66 -11.96
N LYS A 31 12.00 1.41 -12.03
CA LYS A 31 12.90 1.60 -10.87
C LYS A 31 12.78 3.00 -10.27
N ASP A 32 12.59 4.01 -11.12
CA ASP A 32 12.46 5.40 -10.70
C ASP A 32 11.15 5.65 -9.93
N ASN A 33 10.02 5.13 -10.43
CA ASN A 33 8.71 5.27 -9.78
C ASN A 33 8.64 4.48 -8.47
N LEU A 34 9.25 3.30 -8.42
CA LEU A 34 9.39 2.50 -7.21
C LEU A 34 10.25 3.21 -6.16
N ASN A 35 11.40 3.77 -6.55
CA ASN A 35 12.27 4.48 -5.62
C ASN A 35 11.60 5.75 -5.07
N ARG A 36 10.90 6.51 -5.93
CA ARG A 36 10.12 7.69 -5.51
C ARG A 36 8.99 7.34 -4.54
N SER A 37 8.29 6.24 -4.80
CA SER A 37 7.22 5.74 -3.93
C SER A 37 7.78 5.26 -2.59
N PHE A 38 8.89 4.52 -2.60
CA PHE A 38 9.56 4.06 -1.39
C PHE A 38 10.06 5.22 -0.52
N PHE A 39 10.64 6.25 -1.12
CA PHE A 39 11.07 7.45 -0.39
C PHE A 39 9.89 8.18 0.26
N THR A 40 8.81 8.40 -0.50
CA THR A 40 7.62 9.10 0.00
C THR A 40 6.95 8.32 1.14
N LEU A 41 6.76 7.01 0.95
CA LEU A 41 6.19 6.12 1.98
C LEU A 41 7.11 5.96 3.18
N GLY A 42 8.42 5.90 2.96
CA GLY A 42 9.43 5.78 4.02
C GLY A 42 9.46 7.01 4.92
N ILE A 43 9.44 8.21 4.34
CA ILE A 43 9.33 9.47 5.10
C ILE A 43 8.04 9.48 5.91
N LEU A 44 6.92 9.14 5.28
CA LEU A 44 5.61 9.12 5.94
C LEU A 44 5.61 8.13 7.12
N ALA A 45 6.23 6.96 6.96
CA ALA A 45 6.37 5.97 8.03
C ALA A 45 7.22 6.49 9.19
N ILE A 46 8.36 7.12 8.92
CA ILE A 46 9.22 7.70 9.96
C ILE A 46 8.48 8.80 10.74
N LEU A 47 7.75 9.67 10.03
CA LEU A 47 6.94 10.72 10.63
C LEU A 47 5.87 10.12 11.55
N LEU A 48 5.17 9.08 11.09
CA LEU A 48 4.14 8.40 11.88
C LEU A 48 4.74 7.74 13.13
N ILE A 49 5.90 7.10 13.03
CA ILE A 49 6.61 6.54 14.19
C ILE A 49 6.93 7.64 15.21
N GLY A 50 7.48 8.78 14.75
CA GLY A 50 7.75 9.92 15.61
C GLY A 50 6.49 10.45 16.30
N PHE A 51 5.39 10.56 15.56
CA PHE A 51 4.10 10.98 16.09
C PHE A 51 3.58 10.03 17.18
N ILE A 52 3.60 8.72 16.92
CA ILE A 52 3.21 7.70 17.91
C ILE A 52 4.11 7.75 19.14
N ALA A 53 5.43 7.92 18.96
CA ALA A 53 6.37 8.03 20.07
C ALA A 53 6.03 9.22 20.98
N VAL A 54 5.68 10.38 20.41
CA VAL A 54 5.21 11.55 21.17
C VAL A 54 3.91 11.24 21.91
N LEU A 55 2.93 10.62 21.26
CA LEU A 55 1.67 10.23 21.92
C LEU A 55 1.92 9.30 23.12
N VAL A 56 2.82 8.32 22.98
CA VAL A 56 3.20 7.42 24.08
C VAL A 56 3.82 8.19 25.24
N LEU A 57 4.70 9.17 24.98
CA LEU A 57 5.30 10.00 26.03
C LEU A 57 4.26 10.87 26.75
N LEU A 58 3.26 11.38 26.03
CA LEU A 58 2.18 12.19 26.61
C LEU A 58 1.22 11.36 27.47
N VAL A 59 0.88 10.14 27.02
CA VAL A 59 -0.01 9.22 27.75
C VAL A 59 0.69 8.55 28.94
N LYS A 60 2.02 8.40 28.89
CA LYS A 60 2.79 7.79 29.99
C LYS A 60 3.01 8.73 31.19
N LYS A 61 2.56 9.98 31.11
CA LYS A 61 2.39 10.84 32.30
C LYS A 61 1.12 10.46 33.05
#